data_AF-A0A6N6KK63-F1
#
_entry.id   AF-A0A6N6KK63-F1
#
_cell.length_a   1.000
_cell.length_b   1.000
_cell.length_c   1.000
_cell.angle_alpha   90.00
_cell.angle_beta   90.00
_cell.angle_gamma   90.00
#
_symmetry.space_group_name_H-M   'P 1'
#
loop_
_entity.id
_entity.type
_entity.pdbx_description
1 polymer ?
#
loop_
_entity_poly.entity_id
_entity_poly.type
_entity_poly.pdbx_seq_one_letter_code
_entity_poly.pdbx_strand_id
1 'polypeptide(L)'
;MKKVILFVLTFALTGCSYIVDFYIFNSTENPVTIEYKVFQRSDYEVFTTNPKTVNFRSTKKVSSQKDSLGFKFSEQTNTISCEIAPQQALWLGSDINFSIDNEYGANMLKEKFEYIKVTHSEGEILVTPENLLDHFQTYKLQIVGMKVK
;
A
#
# COMPACT_ATOMS: atom_id res chain seq x y z
N MET A 1 -9.25 -43.25 -20.23
CA MET A 1 -8.51 -42.86 -19.00
C MET A 1 -7.32 -41.92 -19.25
N LYS A 2 -6.60 -41.98 -20.38
CA LYS A 2 -5.48 -41.05 -20.69
C LYS A 2 -5.89 -39.60 -21.02
N LYS A 3 -7.12 -39.34 -21.46
CA LYS A 3 -7.59 -38.00 -21.88
C LYS A 3 -8.06 -37.10 -20.73
N VAL A 4 -8.41 -37.66 -19.58
CA VAL A 4 -8.88 -36.89 -18.40
C VAL A 4 -7.70 -36.28 -17.64
N ILE A 5 -6.55 -36.97 -17.62
CA ILE A 5 -5.34 -36.52 -16.93
C ILE A 5 -4.76 -35.25 -17.58
N LEU A 6 -4.92 -35.08 -18.90
CA LEU A 6 -4.40 -33.90 -19.63
C LEU A 6 -5.20 -32.62 -19.35
N PHE A 7 -6.49 -32.75 -19.00
CA PHE A 7 -7.37 -31.61 -18.70
C PHE A 7 -7.18 -31.07 -17.27
N VAL A 8 -6.78 -31.95 -16.35
CA VAL A 8 -6.46 -31.55 -14.96
C VAL A 8 -5.10 -30.84 -14.89
N LEU A 9 -4.15 -31.18 -15.78
CA LEU A 9 -2.82 -30.56 -15.79
C LEU A 9 -2.79 -29.14 -16.37
N THR A 10 -3.76 -28.77 -17.22
CA THR A 10 -3.80 -27.45 -17.88
C THR A 10 -4.46 -26.36 -17.03
N PHE A 11 -5.26 -26.73 -16.03
CA PHE A 11 -5.85 -25.78 -15.06
C PHE A 11 -4.90 -25.40 -13.91
N ALA A 12 -3.77 -26.09 -13.74
CA ALA A 12 -2.84 -25.85 -12.63
C ALA A 12 -1.82 -24.71 -12.88
N LEU A 13 -1.84 -24.05 -14.04
CA LEU A 13 -0.74 -23.19 -14.50
C LEU A 13 -1.07 -21.69 -14.65
N THR A 14 -2.22 -21.21 -14.17
CA THR A 14 -2.53 -19.76 -14.18
C THR A 14 -2.24 -19.07 -12.86
N GLY A 15 -1.41 -19.66 -11.99
CA GLY A 15 -0.82 -18.97 -10.85
C GLY A 15 0.33 -18.08 -11.29
N CYS A 16 0.08 -17.09 -12.16
CA CYS A 16 1.08 -16.07 -12.41
C CYS A 16 1.32 -15.34 -11.08
N SER A 17 2.56 -15.37 -10.61
CA SER A 17 2.95 -14.58 -9.46
C SER A 17 2.94 -13.10 -9.83
N TYR A 18 2.31 -12.27 -9.01
CA TYR A 18 2.24 -10.82 -9.23
C TYR A 18 2.83 -10.07 -8.04
N ILE A 19 3.64 -9.07 -8.35
CA ILE A 19 4.09 -8.08 -7.37
C ILE A 19 2.98 -7.05 -7.20
N VAL A 20 2.52 -6.88 -5.96
CA VAL A 20 1.51 -5.91 -5.55
C VAL A 20 2.21 -4.78 -4.83
N ASP A 21 2.11 -3.58 -5.37
CA ASP A 21 2.57 -2.36 -4.72
C ASP A 21 1.47 -1.76 -3.84
N PHE A 22 1.88 -1.12 -2.73
CA PHE A 22 1.01 -0.47 -1.78
C PHE A 22 1.18 1.05 -1.79
N TYR A 23 0.07 1.77 -1.80
CA TYR A 23 0.10 3.24 -1.91
C TYR A 23 -0.92 3.96 -1.02
N ILE A 24 -0.59 5.20 -0.66
CA ILE A 24 -1.55 6.23 -0.23
C ILE A 24 -1.57 7.33 -1.29
N PHE A 25 -2.70 7.52 -1.96
CA PHE A 25 -2.87 8.44 -3.08
C PHE A 25 -3.41 9.79 -2.60
N ASN A 26 -2.66 10.88 -2.81
CA ASN A 26 -3.20 12.23 -2.66
C ASN A 26 -3.94 12.64 -3.94
N SER A 27 -5.26 12.50 -3.93
CA SER A 27 -6.12 12.95 -5.03
C SER A 27 -6.80 14.29 -4.76
N THR A 28 -6.38 14.99 -3.69
CA THR A 28 -6.85 16.33 -3.36
C THR A 28 -6.08 17.37 -4.18
N GLU A 29 -6.53 18.63 -4.13
CA GLU A 29 -5.85 19.75 -4.78
C GLU A 29 -4.70 20.33 -3.94
N ASN A 30 -4.59 19.92 -2.67
CA ASN A 30 -3.61 20.43 -1.72
C ASN A 30 -2.60 19.35 -1.31
N PRO A 31 -1.39 19.73 -0.85
CA PRO A 31 -0.49 18.79 -0.20
C PRO A 31 -1.16 18.15 1.03
N VAL A 32 -0.80 16.90 1.32
CA VAL A 32 -1.26 16.20 2.52
C VAL A 32 -0.07 15.68 3.31
N THR A 33 -0.18 15.77 4.63
CA THR A 33 0.81 15.19 5.55
C THR A 33 0.36 13.79 5.91
N ILE A 34 1.24 12.82 5.71
CA ILE A 34 1.04 11.44 6.13
C ILE A 34 2.00 11.15 7.26
N GLU A 35 1.46 10.63 8.35
CA GLU A 35 2.21 10.08 9.47
C GLU A 35 1.77 8.63 9.69
N TYR A 36 2.71 7.70 9.80
CA TYR A 36 2.37 6.32 10.14
C TYR A 36 3.37 5.73 11.11
N LYS A 37 2.86 4.83 11.95
CA LYS A 37 3.65 4.06 12.91
C LYS A 37 3.47 2.58 12.62
N VAL A 38 4.58 1.87 12.59
CA VAL A 38 4.61 0.41 12.38
C VAL A 38 4.92 -0.31 13.68
N PHE A 39 4.30 -1.47 13.90
CA PHE A 39 4.53 -2.28 15.10
C PHE A 39 5.97 -2.80 15.19
N GLN A 40 6.52 -3.23 14.05
CA GLN A 40 7.89 -3.72 13.94
C GLN A 40 8.54 -3.17 12.69
N ARG A 41 9.77 -2.70 12.84
CA ARG A 41 10.57 -2.22 11.71
C ARG A 41 11.16 -3.41 10.96
N SER A 42 11.03 -3.39 9.65
CA SER A 42 11.73 -4.30 8.75
C SER A 42 12.13 -3.57 7.48
N ASP A 43 13.36 -3.82 7.03
CA ASP A 43 13.87 -3.34 5.74
C ASP A 43 13.55 -4.31 4.59
N TYR A 44 13.00 -5.50 4.91
CA TYR A 44 12.80 -6.61 3.96
C TYR A 44 11.32 -6.94 3.70
N GLU A 45 10.42 -6.42 4.52
CA GLU A 45 8.98 -6.68 4.41
C GLU A 45 8.25 -5.49 3.79
N VAL A 46 6.99 -5.69 3.39
CA VAL A 46 6.12 -4.58 3.01
C VAL A 46 5.87 -3.61 4.16
N PHE A 47 5.62 -2.35 3.82
CA PHE A 47 5.38 -1.25 4.78
C PHE A 47 6.64 -0.83 5.54
N THR A 48 7.72 -0.63 4.76
CA THR A 48 9.07 -0.32 5.28
C THR A 48 9.22 1.11 5.78
N THR A 49 10.36 1.36 6.45
CA THR A 49 10.74 2.68 6.91
C THR A 49 11.30 3.63 5.84
N ASN A 50 11.32 3.21 4.57
CA ASN A 50 11.88 4.03 3.49
C ASN A 50 10.83 4.28 2.40
N PRO A 51 9.78 5.05 2.71
CA PRO A 51 8.74 5.33 1.76
C PRO A 51 9.28 6.20 0.62
N LYS A 52 8.70 6.02 -0.56
CA LYS A 52 9.04 6.80 -1.76
C LYS A 52 7.83 7.55 -2.25
N THR A 53 8.03 8.63 -2.98
CA THR A 53 6.93 9.26 -3.72
C THR A 53 6.89 8.79 -5.15
N VAL A 54 5.70 8.87 -5.73
CA VAL A 54 5.49 8.58 -7.13
C VAL A 54 4.36 9.43 -7.68
N ASN A 55 4.52 9.93 -8.90
CA ASN A 55 3.45 10.62 -9.61
C ASN A 55 2.42 9.61 -10.16
N PHE A 56 1.15 9.95 -10.15
CA PHE A 56 0.11 9.13 -10.75
C PHE A 56 -0.87 9.95 -11.58
N ARG A 57 -1.48 9.31 -12.60
CA ARG A 57 -2.59 9.91 -13.38
C ARG A 57 -3.96 9.43 -12.90
N SER A 58 -3.99 8.23 -12.34
CA SER A 58 -5.15 7.63 -11.68
C SER A 58 -4.64 6.55 -10.73
N THR A 59 -5.46 6.10 -9.78
CA THR A 59 -5.08 5.02 -8.85
C THR A 59 -4.76 3.69 -9.55
N LYS A 60 -5.07 3.55 -10.85
CA LYS A 60 -4.70 2.40 -11.68
C LYS A 60 -3.44 2.61 -12.54
N LYS A 61 -2.99 3.88 -12.68
CA LYS A 61 -1.89 4.32 -13.55
C LYS A 61 -0.91 5.19 -12.75
N VAL A 62 0.06 4.50 -12.17
CA VAL A 62 1.16 5.07 -11.38
C VAL A 62 2.43 5.05 -12.24
N SER A 63 3.26 6.09 -12.12
CA SER A 63 4.57 6.13 -12.79
C SER A 63 5.45 4.97 -12.30
N SER A 64 6.32 4.45 -13.17
CA SER A 64 7.33 3.46 -12.76
C SER A 64 8.47 4.09 -11.95
N GLN A 65 8.70 5.39 -12.13
CA GLN A 65 9.75 6.11 -11.42
C GLN A 65 9.27 6.45 -10.01
N LYS A 66 9.95 5.86 -9.02
CA LYS A 66 9.78 6.15 -7.60
C LYS A 66 10.90 7.09 -7.17
N ASP A 67 10.56 8.27 -6.70
CA ASP A 67 11.51 9.30 -6.31
C ASP A 67 11.77 9.26 -4.80
N SER A 68 12.95 9.71 -4.39
CA SER A 68 13.26 9.88 -2.97
C SER A 68 12.35 10.94 -2.37
N LEU A 69 11.73 10.61 -1.24
CA LEU A 69 10.91 11.55 -0.48
C LEU A 69 11.71 12.10 0.69
N GLY A 70 11.58 13.41 0.95
CA GLY A 70 11.98 13.96 2.24
C GLY A 70 11.01 13.48 3.32
N PHE A 71 11.36 12.42 4.04
CA PHE A 71 10.61 11.96 5.20
C PHE A 71 11.39 12.20 6.49
N LYS A 72 10.66 12.38 7.59
CA LYS A 72 11.21 12.42 8.95
C LYS A 72 10.92 11.07 9.60
N PHE A 73 11.95 10.48 10.18
CA PHE A 73 11.82 9.27 10.98
C PHE A 73 12.13 9.59 12.44
N SER A 74 11.24 9.18 13.33
CA SER A 74 11.41 9.25 14.78
C SER A 74 11.71 7.86 15.32
N GLU A 75 12.94 7.61 15.75
CA GLU A 75 13.35 6.34 16.37
C GLU A 75 12.62 6.08 17.69
N GLN A 76 12.34 7.14 18.46
CA GLN A 76 11.69 7.05 19.77
C GLN A 76 10.25 6.52 19.67
N THR A 77 9.55 6.89 18.61
CA THR A 77 8.14 6.55 18.40
C THR A 77 7.92 5.60 17.22
N ASN A 78 9.00 5.16 16.56
CA ASN A 78 8.98 4.38 15.32
C ASN A 78 8.00 4.94 14.27
N THR A 79 7.99 6.27 14.14
CA THR A 79 7.01 7.00 13.33
C THR A 79 7.69 7.62 12.13
N ILE A 80 7.01 7.57 10.99
CA ILE A 80 7.43 8.24 9.76
C ILE A 80 6.42 9.29 9.40
N SER A 81 6.90 10.50 9.13
CA SER A 81 6.07 11.62 8.72
C SER A 81 6.63 12.23 7.43
N CYS A 82 5.77 12.50 6.47
CA CYS A 82 6.14 13.09 5.18
C CYS A 82 4.97 13.90 4.60
N GLU A 83 5.30 14.81 3.69
CA GLU A 83 4.31 15.55 2.92
C GLU A 83 4.33 15.03 1.48
N ILE A 84 3.15 14.80 0.90
CA ILE A 84 3.03 14.43 -0.52
C ILE A 84 2.17 15.46 -1.26
N ALA A 85 2.67 15.90 -2.42
CA ALA A 85 2.01 16.93 -3.21
C ALA A 85 0.74 16.39 -3.92
N PRO A 86 -0.11 17.27 -4.46
CA PRO A 86 -1.24 16.86 -5.29
C PRO A 86 -0.79 15.93 -6.42
N GLN A 87 -1.58 14.89 -6.72
CA GLN A 87 -1.29 13.87 -7.73
C GLN A 87 0.01 13.07 -7.49
N GLN A 88 0.49 13.06 -6.25
CA GLN A 88 1.52 12.14 -5.78
C GLN A 88 0.95 11.08 -4.86
N ALA A 89 1.55 9.90 -4.89
CA ALA A 89 1.27 8.83 -3.97
C ALA A 89 2.50 8.49 -3.13
N LEU A 90 2.27 8.16 -1.87
CA LEU A 90 3.27 7.55 -1.01
C LEU A 90 3.31 6.05 -1.31
N TRP A 91 4.43 5.54 -1.80
CA TRP A 91 4.69 4.10 -1.92
C TRP A 91 5.19 3.55 -0.59
N LEU A 92 4.50 2.53 -0.09
CA LEU A 92 4.76 1.92 1.20
C LEU A 92 5.53 0.59 1.10
N GLY A 93 5.63 0.00 -0.08
CA GLY A 93 6.29 -1.29 -0.27
C GLY A 93 5.62 -2.14 -1.34
N SER A 94 6.11 -3.36 -1.51
CA SER A 94 5.55 -4.34 -2.42
C SER A 94 5.66 -5.77 -1.92
N ASP A 95 4.63 -6.59 -2.15
CA ASP A 95 4.62 -8.02 -1.81
C ASP A 95 4.31 -8.88 -3.03
N ILE A 96 4.64 -10.17 -2.98
CA ILE A 96 4.35 -11.15 -4.00
C ILE A 96 3.09 -11.94 -3.62
N ASN A 97 2.15 -12.10 -4.55
CA ASN A 97 0.92 -12.89 -4.37
C ASN A 97 -0.02 -12.36 -3.27
N PHE A 98 0.07 -11.08 -2.95
CA PHE A 98 -0.83 -10.46 -1.99
C PHE A 98 -2.24 -10.24 -2.54
N SER A 99 -3.24 -10.39 -1.68
CA SER A 99 -4.60 -9.92 -1.94
C SER A 99 -5.24 -9.45 -0.64
N ILE A 100 -5.77 -8.22 -0.64
CA ILE A 100 -6.49 -7.66 0.51
C ILE A 100 -7.86 -8.34 0.71
N ASP A 101 -8.38 -8.98 -0.34
CA ASP A 101 -9.71 -9.60 -0.33
C ASP A 101 -9.72 -10.97 0.38
N ASN A 102 -8.55 -11.49 0.76
CA ASN A 102 -8.44 -12.69 1.58
C ASN A 102 -7.97 -12.37 3.00
N GLU A 103 -8.33 -13.24 3.93
CA GLU A 103 -8.05 -13.06 5.37
C GLU A 103 -6.55 -12.92 5.67
N TYR A 104 -5.71 -13.69 4.98
CA TYR A 104 -4.25 -13.65 5.19
C TYR A 104 -3.65 -12.29 4.83
N GLY A 105 -3.95 -11.76 3.65
CA GLY A 105 -3.47 -10.46 3.21
C GLY A 105 -4.07 -9.30 4.02
N ALA A 106 -5.35 -9.40 4.38
CA ALA A 106 -5.99 -8.45 5.27
C ALA A 106 -5.30 -8.40 6.66
N ASN A 107 -5.01 -9.55 7.26
CA ASN A 107 -4.32 -9.64 8.54
C ASN A 107 -2.87 -9.16 8.44
N MET A 108 -2.17 -9.48 7.35
CA MET A 108 -0.83 -8.95 7.08
C MET A 108 -0.80 -7.41 7.11
N LEU A 109 -1.80 -6.73 6.55
CA LEU A 109 -1.88 -5.27 6.62
C LEU A 109 -2.11 -4.76 8.06
N LYS A 110 -3.04 -5.39 8.77
CA LYS A 110 -3.42 -5.00 10.14
C LYS A 110 -2.28 -5.17 11.15
N GLU A 111 -1.47 -6.20 10.98
CA GLU A 111 -0.34 -6.50 11.87
C GLU A 111 0.88 -5.60 11.63
N LYS A 112 0.88 -4.79 10.56
CA LYS A 112 2.02 -3.92 10.22
C LYS A 112 1.88 -2.51 10.77
N PHE A 113 0.67 -1.95 10.77
CA PHE A 113 0.44 -0.56 11.20
C PHE A 113 -0.20 -0.49 12.58
N GLU A 114 0.39 0.31 13.47
CA GLU A 114 -0.35 0.81 14.64
C GLU A 114 -1.37 1.86 14.21
N TYR A 115 -0.94 2.78 13.35
CA TYR A 115 -1.84 3.75 12.71
C TYR A 115 -1.24 4.32 11.43
N ILE A 116 -2.13 4.87 10.60
CA ILE A 116 -1.82 5.82 9.53
C ILE A 116 -2.73 7.03 9.75
N LYS A 117 -2.12 8.19 9.94
CA LYS A 117 -2.79 9.47 10.09
C LYS A 117 -2.52 10.31 8.84
N VAL A 118 -3.59 10.81 8.23
CA VAL A 118 -3.51 11.73 7.09
C VAL A 118 -4.13 13.05 7.49
N THR A 119 -3.33 14.11 7.47
CA THR A 119 -3.78 15.48 7.73
C THR A 119 -3.84 16.25 6.42
N HIS A 120 -5.01 16.83 6.13
CA HIS A 120 -5.26 17.66 4.96
C HIS A 120 -6.07 18.90 5.35
N SER A 121 -6.32 19.79 4.39
CA SER A 121 -6.96 21.10 4.65
C SER A 121 -8.36 21.01 5.27
N GLU A 122 -9.07 19.89 5.07
CA GLU A 122 -10.45 19.71 5.51
C GLU A 122 -10.57 18.90 6.82
N GLY A 123 -9.46 18.34 7.31
CA GLY A 123 -9.47 17.56 8.55
C GLY A 123 -8.39 16.49 8.61
N GLU A 124 -8.66 15.48 9.43
CA GLU A 124 -7.76 14.38 9.71
C GLU A 124 -8.47 13.04 9.50
N ILE A 125 -7.78 12.11 8.86
CA ILE A 125 -8.20 10.71 8.74
C ILE A 125 -7.24 9.88 9.59
N LEU A 126 -7.77 9.22 10.62
CA LEU A 126 -7.02 8.25 11.42
C LEU A 126 -7.44 6.83 11.03
N VAL A 127 -6.48 6.09 10.51
CA VAL A 127 -6.61 4.68 10.14
C VAL A 127 -5.87 3.84 11.18
N THR A 128 -6.54 2.86 11.75
CA THR A 128 -6.02 1.88 12.72
C THR A 128 -6.30 0.46 12.21
N PRO A 129 -5.74 -0.60 12.81
CA PRO A 129 -6.02 -1.99 12.39
C PRO A 129 -7.51 -2.33 12.28
N GLU A 130 -8.36 -1.72 13.10
CA GLU A 130 -9.79 -1.98 13.17
C GLU A 130 -10.55 -1.46 11.94
N ASN A 131 -10.15 -0.31 11.40
CA ASN A 131 -10.82 0.34 10.27
C ASN A 131 -9.98 0.34 8.97
N LEU A 132 -8.79 -0.27 8.97
CA LEU A 132 -7.85 -0.25 7.82
C LEU A 132 -8.51 -0.70 6.52
N LEU A 133 -9.34 -1.74 6.58
CA LEU A 133 -10.02 -2.30 5.40
C LEU A 133 -11.14 -1.42 4.86
N ASP A 134 -11.63 -0.45 5.63
CA ASP A 134 -12.60 0.55 5.14
C ASP A 134 -11.92 1.59 4.25
N HIS A 135 -10.59 1.73 4.36
CA HIS A 135 -9.80 2.74 3.67
C HIS A 135 -8.94 2.18 2.53
N PHE A 136 -8.48 0.93 2.64
CA PHE A 136 -7.66 0.26 1.64
C PHE A 136 -8.49 -0.61 0.70
N GLN A 137 -8.17 -0.56 -0.59
CA GLN A 137 -8.80 -1.41 -1.60
C GLN A 137 -7.85 -1.79 -2.73
N THR A 138 -8.20 -2.85 -3.47
CA THR A 138 -7.53 -3.23 -4.71
C THR A 138 -8.00 -2.35 -5.87
N TYR A 139 -7.09 -1.55 -6.46
CA TYR A 139 -7.39 -0.76 -7.66
C TYR A 139 -7.13 -1.53 -8.95
N LYS A 140 -6.11 -2.40 -8.95
CA LYS A 140 -5.82 -3.42 -9.96
C LYS A 140 -4.99 -4.52 -9.30
N LEU A 141 -4.81 -5.66 -9.98
CA LEU A 141 -4.06 -6.82 -9.47
C LEU A 141 -2.70 -6.49 -8.83
N GLN A 142 -2.03 -5.43 -9.27
CA GLN A 142 -0.70 -5.02 -8.80
C GLN A 142 -0.72 -3.77 -7.89
N ILE A 143 -1.89 -3.23 -7.55
CA ILE A 143 -2.02 -1.99 -6.78
C ILE A 143 -3.12 -2.13 -5.74
N VAL A 144 -2.70 -2.06 -4.49
CA VAL A 144 -3.56 -1.88 -3.32
C VAL A 144 -3.27 -0.51 -2.72
N GLY A 145 -4.28 0.18 -2.23
CA GLY A 145 -4.02 1.44 -1.56
C GLY A 145 -5.25 2.17 -1.03
N MET A 146 -4.95 3.24 -0.32
CA MET A 146 -5.91 4.20 0.21
C MET A 146 -5.91 5.45 -0.67
N LYS A 147 -7.10 6.02 -0.93
CA LYS A 147 -7.23 7.30 -1.67
C LYS A 147 -7.73 8.38 -0.73
N VAL A 148 -6.93 9.43 -0.57
CA VAL A 148 -7.29 10.68 0.10
C VAL A 148 -8.05 11.54 -0.91
N LYS A 149 -9.22 12.04 -0.53
CA LYS A 149 -10.12 12.83 -1.37
C LYS A 149 -10.42 14.15 -0.69
#